data_AF-A0A2L2YYH5-F1
#
_entry.id   AF-A0A2L2YYH5-F1
#
_cell.length_a   1.000
_cell.length_b   1.000
_cell.length_c   1.000
_cell.angle_alpha   90.00
_cell.angle_beta   90.00
_cell.angle_gamma   90.00
#
_symmetry.space_group_name_H-M   'P 1'
#
loop_
_entity.id
_entity.type
_entity.pdbx_description
1 polymer ?
#
loop_
_entity_poly.entity_id
_entity_poly.type
_entity_poly.pdbx_seq_one_letter_code
_entity_poly.pdbx_strand_id
1 'polypeptide(L)'
;KESNNNLKEGDVVLIGDDNVKRINWPLAVVLELYPGKDGISRAVKFKTIHGEKTSPLPKLFPLEISPKEADFYKPNSAVPVSEGIQENITRLGRMI
;
A
#
# COMPACT_ATOMS: atom_id res chain seq x y z
N LYS A 1 6.00 -5.33 -27.55
CA LYS A 1 6.38 -5.29 -26.12
C LYS A 1 5.22 -4.65 -25.38
N GLU A 2 4.29 -5.47 -24.91
CA GLU A 2 3.04 -5.01 -24.32
C GLU A 2 3.33 -4.56 -22.89
N SER A 3 3.26 -3.25 -22.63
CA SER A 3 3.30 -2.71 -21.28
C SER A 3 1.94 -2.95 -20.65
N ASN A 4 1.77 -4.10 -20.00
CA ASN A 4 0.69 -4.35 -19.05
C ASN A 4 0.92 -3.44 -17.81
N ASN A 5 0.72 -2.14 -18.01
CA ASN A 5 0.82 -1.13 -16.97
C ASN A 5 -0.52 -1.07 -16.23
N ASN A 6 -0.77 -2.05 -15.37
CA ASN A 6 -1.90 -2.04 -14.44
C ASN A 6 -1.63 -1.07 -13.27
N LEU A 7 -1.19 0.15 -13.60
CA LEU A 7 -0.99 1.21 -12.63
C LEU A 7 -2.37 1.69 -12.17
N LYS A 8 -2.52 1.92 -10.87
CA LYS A 8 -3.75 2.45 -10.26
C LYS A 8 -3.46 3.62 -9.34
N GLU A 9 -4.51 4.33 -8.97
CA GLU A 9 -4.44 5.36 -7.94
C GLU A 9 -3.95 4.77 -6.62
N GLY A 10 -3.06 5.50 -5.93
CA GLY A 10 -2.40 5.06 -4.71
C GLY A 10 -1.12 4.25 -4.90
N ASP A 11 -0.79 3.79 -6.12
CA ASP A 11 0.48 3.11 -6.36
C ASP A 11 1.67 4.05 -6.16
N VAL A 12 2.77 3.49 -5.64
CA VAL A 12 4.05 4.21 -5.56
C VAL A 12 4.89 3.90 -6.79
N VAL A 13 5.43 4.94 -7.40
CA VAL A 13 6.21 4.90 -8.63
C VAL A 13 7.54 5.65 -8.46
N LEU A 14 8.55 5.22 -9.20
CA LEU A 14 9.75 6.00 -9.46
C LEU A 14 9.57 6.82 -10.74
N ILE A 15 10.02 8.07 -10.72
CA ILE A 15 9.98 8.98 -11.86
C ILE A 15 11.34 8.95 -12.56
N GLY A 16 11.35 8.47 -13.80
CA GLY A 16 12.53 8.48 -14.65
C GLY A 16 12.97 9.90 -15.01
N ASP A 17 14.21 10.22 -14.68
CA ASP A 17 14.88 11.45 -15.10
C ASP A 17 16.29 11.10 -15.59
N ASP A 18 16.55 11.41 -16.87
CA ASP A 18 17.80 11.08 -17.56
C ASP A 18 19.00 11.89 -17.04
N ASN A 19 18.75 12.99 -16.32
CA ASN A 19 19.80 13.87 -15.78
C ASN A 19 20.32 13.41 -14.41
N VAL A 20 19.65 12.46 -13.77
CA VAL A 20 20.03 11.93 -12.46
C VAL A 20 20.24 10.43 -12.52
N LYS A 21 21.16 9.93 -11.68
CA LYS A 21 21.38 8.49 -11.53
C LYS A 21 20.09 7.83 -11.08
N ARG A 22 19.81 6.61 -11.58
CA ARG A 22 18.57 5.85 -11.26
C ARG A 22 18.29 5.72 -9.76
N ILE A 23 19.33 5.58 -8.93
CA ILE A 23 19.20 5.50 -7.47
C ILE A 23 18.63 6.78 -6.84
N ASN A 24 18.73 7.90 -7.54
CA ASN A 24 18.21 9.20 -7.12
C ASN A 24 16.93 9.59 -7.86
N TRP A 25 16.29 8.65 -8.59
CA TRP A 25 15.02 8.92 -9.23
C TRP A 25 13.95 9.27 -8.18
N PRO A 26 13.18 10.35 -8.35
CA PRO A 26 12.20 10.76 -7.36
C PRO A 26 11.09 9.72 -7.19
N LEU A 27 10.66 9.53 -5.94
CA LEU A 27 9.46 8.76 -5.62
C LEU A 27 8.20 9.62 -5.71
N ALA A 28 7.11 9.00 -6.14
CA ALA A 28 5.79 9.62 -6.14
C ALA A 28 4.67 8.63 -5.88
N VAL A 29 3.53 9.16 -5.45
CA VAL A 29 2.27 8.44 -5.33
C VAL A 29 1.35 8.84 -6.46
N VAL A 30 0.76 7.88 -7.16
CA VAL A 30 -0.23 8.11 -8.20
C VAL A 30 -1.51 8.67 -7.60
N LEU A 31 -1.99 9.78 -8.14
CA LEU A 31 -3.24 10.41 -7.74
C LEU A 31 -4.38 10.14 -8.72
N GLU A 32 -4.10 10.20 -10.02
CA GLU A 32 -5.13 10.07 -11.07
C GLU A 32 -4.49 9.62 -12.39
N LEU A 33 -5.23 8.86 -13.20
CA LEU A 33 -4.83 8.41 -14.54
C LEU A 33 -5.66 9.11 -15.62
N TYR A 34 -5.00 9.54 -16.70
CA TYR A 34 -5.67 10.18 -17.84
C TYR A 34 -5.66 9.24 -19.06
N PRO A 35 -6.80 8.57 -19.35
CA PRO A 35 -6.96 7.75 -20.54
C PRO A 35 -7.14 8.60 -21.82
N GLY A 36 -6.66 8.06 -22.94
CA GLY A 36 -6.97 8.59 -24.26
C GLY A 36 -8.32 8.12 -24.77
N LYS A 37 -8.63 8.45 -26.04
CA LYS A 37 -9.91 8.09 -26.70
C LYS A 37 -10.15 6.57 -26.80
N ASP A 38 -9.07 5.79 -26.78
CA ASP A 38 -9.08 4.33 -26.81
C ASP A 38 -9.13 3.69 -25.41
N GLY A 39 -9.29 4.50 -24.35
CA GLY A 39 -9.29 4.03 -22.96
C GLY A 39 -7.90 3.74 -22.38
N ILE A 40 -6.83 3.87 -23.17
CA ILE A 40 -5.47 3.60 -22.72
C ILE A 40 -4.92 4.83 -22.00
N SER A 41 -4.58 4.67 -20.72
CA SER A 41 -3.86 5.67 -19.92
C SER A 41 -2.57 6.08 -20.63
N ARG A 42 -2.36 7.39 -20.80
CA ARG A 42 -1.13 7.95 -21.38
C ARG A 42 -0.42 8.95 -20.49
N ALA A 43 -1.15 9.58 -19.57
CA ALA A 43 -0.60 10.50 -18.59
C ALA A 43 -1.10 10.16 -17.20
N VAL A 44 -0.33 10.57 -16.19
CA VAL A 44 -0.61 10.33 -14.77
C VAL A 44 -0.37 11.61 -14.02
N LYS A 45 -1.29 11.93 -13.12
CA LYS A 45 -1.09 12.90 -12.05
C LYS A 45 -0.52 12.18 -10.84
N PHE A 46 0.55 12.68 -10.27
CA PHE A 46 1.20 12.10 -9.10
C PHE A 46 1.69 13.17 -8.14
N LYS A 47 1.89 12.78 -6.88
CA LYS A 47 2.39 13.63 -5.81
C LYS A 47 3.79 13.21 -5.40
N THR A 48 4.71 14.17 -5.43
CA THR A 48 6.04 14.08 -4.84
C THR A 48 6.09 14.90 -3.55
N ILE A 49 7.20 14.83 -2.81
CA ILE A 49 7.46 15.74 -1.69
C ILE A 49 7.48 17.22 -2.10
N HIS A 50 7.74 17.51 -3.38
CA HIS A 50 7.81 18.85 -3.94
C HIS A 50 6.48 19.32 -4.55
N GLY A 51 5.40 18.55 -4.36
CA GLY A 51 4.07 18.84 -4.88
C GLY A 51 3.64 17.91 -6.01
N GLU A 52 2.55 18.30 -6.65
CA GLU A 52 1.88 17.51 -7.68
C GLU A 52 2.41 17.85 -9.07
N LYS A 53 2.55 16.82 -9.91
CA LYS A 53 2.96 16.96 -11.31
C LYS A 53 2.19 15.98 -12.18
N THR A 54 2.15 16.30 -13.47
CA THR A 54 1.58 15.42 -14.50
C THR A 54 2.67 15.07 -15.51
N SER A 55 2.81 13.78 -15.83
CA SER A 55 3.81 13.31 -16.80
C SER A 55 3.25 12.15 -17.64
N PRO A 56 3.81 11.90 -18.84
CA PRO A 56 3.51 10.69 -19.59
C PRO A 56 3.90 9.41 -18.83
N LEU A 57 3.09 8.36 -19.00
CA LEU A 57 3.26 7.05 -18.37
C LEU A 57 4.62 6.38 -18.59
N PRO A 58 5.25 6.44 -19.78
CA PRO A 58 6.53 5.77 -20.01
C PRO A 58 7.69 6.24 -19.12
N LYS A 59 7.54 7.38 -18.44
CA LYS A 59 8.51 7.88 -17.47
C LYS A 59 8.27 7.41 -16.03
N LEU A 60 7.23 6.60 -15.79
CA LEU A 60 6.87 6.12 -14.47
C LEU A 60 7.13 4.62 -14.37
N PHE A 61 7.83 4.23 -13.31
CA PHE A 61 8.20 2.85 -13.02
C PHE A 61 7.49 2.41 -11.73
N PRO A 62 6.43 1.60 -11.81
CA PRO A 62 5.70 1.12 -10.63
C PRO A 62 6.61 0.29 -9.73
N LEU A 63 6.49 0.48 -8.42
CA LEU A 63 7.08 -0.43 -7.45
C LEU A 63 6.10 -1.58 -7.19
N GLU A 64 6.60 -2.82 -7.08
CA GLU A 64 5.80 -4.00 -6.72
C GLU A 64 5.43 -4.02 -5.23
N ILE A 65 4.96 -2.90 -4.71
CA ILE A 65 4.40 -2.82 -3.38
C ILE A 65 2.90 -3.10 -3.49
N SER A 66 2.49 -4.24 -2.97
CA SER A 66 1.09 -4.40 -2.58
C SER A 66 0.94 -3.78 -1.20
N PRO A 67 -0.08 -2.96 -0.93
CA PRO A 67 -0.56 -2.80 0.42
C PRO A 67 -1.07 -4.18 0.82
N LYS A 68 -0.19 -5.03 1.34
CA LYS A 68 -0.63 -6.11 2.22
C LYS A 68 -1.29 -5.36 3.36
N GLU A 69 -2.61 -5.51 3.43
CA GLU A 69 -3.43 -5.16 4.58
C GLU A 69 -2.58 -5.42 5.80
N ALA A 70 -2.24 -4.35 6.51
CA ALA A 70 -1.11 -4.28 7.41
C ALA A 70 -0.86 -5.65 8.08
N ASP A 71 0.30 -6.26 7.84
CA ASP A 71 0.96 -6.93 8.95
C ASP A 71 1.18 -5.79 9.93
N PHE A 72 0.16 -5.51 10.74
CA PHE A 72 0.19 -4.47 11.74
C PHE A 72 1.48 -4.75 12.50
N TYR A 73 2.49 -3.90 12.32
CA TYR A 73 3.41 -3.64 13.41
C TYR A 73 2.44 -3.37 14.55
N LYS A 74 2.34 -4.30 15.49
CA LYS A 74 1.64 -4.10 16.75
C LYS A 74 2.66 -3.36 17.60
N PRO A 75 2.73 -2.01 17.60
CA PRO A 75 3.43 -1.35 18.67
C PRO A 75 2.62 -1.70 19.92
N ASN A 76 3.17 -2.60 20.72
CA ASN A 76 2.63 -3.17 21.94
C ASN A 76 1.63 -4.32 21.71
N SER A 77 2.13 -5.54 21.89
CA SER A 77 1.33 -6.69 22.32
C SER A 77 0.73 -6.39 23.70
N ALA A 78 -0.29 -5.54 23.76
CA ALA A 78 -1.18 -5.47 24.91
C ALA A 78 -1.96 -6.79 24.93
N VAL A 79 -1.61 -7.65 25.88
CA VAL A 79 -2.37 -8.86 26.23
C VAL A 79 -3.74 -8.39 26.72
N PRO A 80 -4.87 -8.81 26.13
CA PRO A 80 -6.17 -8.42 26.66
C PRO A 80 -6.43 -9.19 27.96
N VAL A 81 -6.46 -8.46 29.08
CA VAL A 81 -7.07 -8.93 30.32
C VAL A 81 -8.58 -8.70 30.19
N SER A 82 -9.32 -9.75 29.86
CA SER A 82 -10.78 -9.88 30.04
C SER A 82 -11.20 -11.22 29.44
N GLU A 83 -12.07 -12.06 29.98
CA GLU A 83 -12.84 -12.15 31.21
C GLU A 83 -13.52 -13.54 31.04
N GLY A 84 -13.39 -14.44 32.00
CA GLY A 84 -13.85 -15.82 31.79
C GLY A 84 -13.67 -16.71 33.01
N ILE A 85 -14.13 -16.26 34.18
CA ILE A 85 -14.52 -17.19 35.24
C ILE A 85 -15.99 -17.51 34.98
N GLN A 86 -16.25 -18.63 34.32
CA GLN A 86 -17.58 -19.26 34.36
C GLN A 86 -17.53 -20.41 35.34
N GLU A 87 -18.40 -20.30 36.35
CA GLU A 87 -18.51 -21.17 37.51
C GLU A 87 -19.00 -22.58 37.13
N ASN A 88 -18.27 -23.61 37.57
CA ASN A 88 -18.72 -25.01 37.52
C ASN A 88 -18.59 -25.65 38.92
N ILE A 89 -19.18 -25.05 39.97
CA ILE A 89 -19.27 -25.72 41.29
C ILE A 89 -20.55 -26.57 41.39
N THR A 90 -20.55 -27.73 40.73
CA THR A 90 -21.55 -28.76 41.04
C THR A 90 -21.01 -29.67 42.14
N ARG A 91 -21.62 -29.52 43.32
CA ARG A 91 -21.59 -30.41 44.49
C ARG A 91 -21.43 -31.90 44.13
N LEU A 92 -20.45 -32.55 44.75
CA LEU A 92 -20.51 -33.90 45.35
C LEU A 92 -19.33 -33.91 46.34
N GLY A 93 -19.51 -33.82 47.66
CA GLY A 93 -20.07 -34.90 48.46
C GLY A 93 -18.92 -35.77 49.01
N ARG A 94 -18.46 -35.46 50.23
CA ARG A 94 -17.88 -36.35 51.27
C ARG A 94 -17.37 -37.75 50.86
N MET A 95 -16.08 -38.01 51.11
CA MET A 95 -15.37 -39.26 51.53
C MET A 95 -13.92 -39.12 51.02
N ILE A 96 -12.85 -39.24 51.80
CA ILE A 96 -12.50 -40.14 52.92
C ILE A 96 -11.52 -39.39 53.83
#